data_AF-A0A238C5F5-F1
#
_entry.id   AF-A0A238C5F5-F1
#
_cell.length_a   1.000
_cell.length_b   1.000
_cell.length_c   1.000
_cell.angle_alpha   90.00
_cell.angle_beta   90.00
_cell.angle_gamma   90.00
#
_symmetry.space_group_name_H-M   'P 1'
#
loop_
_entity.id
_entity.type
_entity.pdbx_description
1 polymer ?
#
loop_
_entity_poly.entity_id
_entity_poly.type
_entity_poly.pdbx_seq_one_letter_code
_entity_poly.pdbx_strand_id
1 'polypeptide(L)'
;MHVIDPDNHLLSLKKRLAVPETQRYDIGFKKKILLPIPSPPSESKNALNLSKKMQLTIDLKKVEHWQLSIFHHYRIFDDLFHANVFFHNTQNMQLKWDNIGLYQGNLIDAANTSNKPDISIESIGDGFNSFILLNLDGNPYNCDGEVVHWLVANIPDGKSVINGMEIIPYLQVVPFKGTGYHRIACLLLRHKEAINLSSRKPKSVALIDRIFSVGQLYKEFEKQWTPSAFSFAQASWDISVNETLHRIGMKAPIYEYQHNPPVKMDQKEFPLKPQPFNLYVLYINFRFSNLGVSIRQYL
;
A
#
# COMPACT_ATOMS: atom_id res chain seq x y z
N MET A 1 42.28 12.28 3.43
CA MET A 1 41.47 11.37 4.27
C MET A 1 40.71 12.25 5.25
N HIS A 2 39.38 12.35 5.14
CA HIS A 2 38.60 13.02 6.19
C HIS A 2 38.55 12.07 7.39
N VAL A 3 39.35 12.36 8.41
CA VAL A 3 39.30 11.64 9.67
C VAL A 3 38.04 12.16 10.38
N ILE A 4 37.01 11.33 10.44
CA ILE A 4 35.80 11.63 11.21
C ILE A 4 36.23 11.51 12.67
N ASP A 5 36.21 12.62 13.38
CA ASP A 5 36.51 12.67 14.81
C ASP A 5 35.32 12.05 15.58
N PRO A 6 35.47 10.84 16.17
CA PRO A 6 34.36 10.14 16.80
C PRO A 6 33.78 10.91 17.99
N ASP A 7 34.56 11.81 18.60
CA ASP A 7 34.15 12.60 19.75
C ASP A 7 33.16 13.73 19.39
N ASN A 8 33.11 14.15 18.12
CA ASN A 8 32.12 15.11 17.61
C ASN A 8 30.76 14.47 17.27
N HIS A 9 30.57 13.18 17.54
CA HIS A 9 29.35 12.43 17.25
C HIS A 9 28.82 11.70 18.51
N LEU A 10 28.62 12.45 19.60
CA LEU A 10 28.08 11.95 20.88
C LEU A 10 26.69 11.29 20.80
N LEU A 11 25.93 11.53 19.74
CA LEU A 11 24.64 10.90 19.50
C LEU A 11 24.81 9.62 18.67
N SER A 12 24.39 8.49 19.23
CA SER A 12 24.33 7.22 18.49
C SER A 12 23.42 7.34 17.26
N LEU A 13 23.69 6.53 16.23
CA LEU A 13 22.85 6.43 15.03
C LEU A 13 21.36 6.22 15.39
N LYS A 14 21.10 5.38 16.40
CA LYS A 14 19.74 5.12 16.92
C LYS A 14 19.06 6.40 17.39
N LYS A 15 19.77 7.31 18.08
CA LYS A 15 19.21 8.59 18.51
C LYS A 15 18.96 9.55 17.35
N ARG A 16 19.82 9.54 16.32
CA ARG A 16 19.66 10.38 15.13
C ARG A 16 18.50 9.94 14.23
N LEU A 17 18.24 8.64 14.17
CA LEU A 17 17.16 8.03 13.40
C LEU A 17 15.90 7.76 14.24
N ALA A 18 15.89 8.15 15.52
CA ALA A 18 14.76 7.93 16.39
C ALA A 18 13.55 8.75 15.90
N VAL A 19 12.50 8.05 15.53
CA VAL A 19 11.19 8.66 15.28
C VAL A 19 10.51 8.87 16.66
N PRO A 20 9.84 9.99 16.90
CA PRO A 20 9.12 10.22 18.16
C PRO A 20 8.15 9.08 18.46
N GLU A 21 8.15 8.60 19.71
CA GLU A 21 7.14 7.63 20.17
C GLU A 21 5.81 8.35 20.36
N THR A 22 4.90 8.15 19.41
CA THR A 22 3.55 8.70 19.49
C THR A 22 2.57 7.63 19.99
N GLN A 23 1.63 8.04 20.84
CA GLN A 23 0.57 7.16 21.33
C GLN A 23 -0.27 6.66 20.15
N ARG A 24 -0.50 5.35 20.09
CA ARG A 24 -1.30 4.69 19.04
C ARG A 24 -2.71 4.38 19.53
N TYR A 25 -3.68 4.48 18.63
CA TYR A 25 -5.11 4.31 18.87
C TYR A 25 -5.66 3.14 18.02
N ASP A 26 -6.31 2.18 18.68
CA ASP A 26 -7.01 1.08 18.03
C ASP A 26 -8.45 1.50 17.71
N ILE A 27 -8.81 1.54 16.43
CA ILE A 27 -10.15 1.92 15.94
C ILE A 27 -11.03 0.72 15.59
N GLY A 28 -10.50 -0.50 15.67
CA GLY A 28 -11.20 -1.70 15.26
C GLY A 28 -11.99 -2.38 16.38
N PHE A 29 -12.51 -3.55 16.05
CA PHE A 29 -13.08 -4.43 17.06
C PHE A 29 -11.99 -4.94 18.01
N LYS A 30 -12.38 -5.15 19.27
CA LYS A 30 -11.52 -5.84 20.24
C LYS A 30 -11.17 -7.22 19.68
N LYS A 31 -9.89 -7.59 19.75
CA LYS A 31 -9.42 -8.92 19.39
C LYS A 31 -10.31 -9.98 20.06
N LYS A 32 -10.74 -10.97 19.27
CA LYS A 32 -11.25 -12.22 19.83
C LYS A 32 -10.13 -12.76 20.71
N ILE A 33 -10.35 -12.77 22.03
CA ILE A 33 -9.49 -13.53 22.93
C ILE A 33 -9.73 -14.98 22.50
N LEU A 34 -8.79 -15.55 21.74
CA LEU A 34 -8.73 -17.00 21.59
C LEU A 34 -8.75 -17.50 23.03
N LEU A 35 -9.83 -18.20 23.39
CA LEU A 35 -9.94 -18.85 24.69
C LEU A 35 -8.60 -19.51 24.99
N PRO A 36 -8.10 -19.45 26.25
CA PRO A 36 -6.84 -20.07 26.60
C PRO A 36 -6.81 -21.44 25.96
N ILE A 37 -5.74 -21.72 25.19
CA ILE A 37 -5.55 -22.96 24.44
C ILE A 37 -6.21 -24.06 25.28
N PRO A 38 -7.31 -24.69 24.82
CA PRO A 38 -7.94 -25.73 25.62
C PRO A 38 -6.81 -26.67 25.99
N SER A 39 -6.68 -26.92 27.31
CA SER A 39 -5.61 -27.68 27.96
C SER A 39 -4.82 -28.55 26.98
N PRO A 40 -3.47 -28.46 26.95
CA PRO A 40 -2.64 -29.05 25.89
C PRO A 40 -3.24 -30.39 25.47
N PRO A 41 -3.53 -30.58 24.15
CA PRO A 41 -4.27 -31.74 23.69
C PRO A 41 -3.67 -32.97 24.34
N SER A 42 -4.50 -33.69 25.12
CA SER A 42 -4.08 -34.74 26.07
C SER A 42 -2.82 -35.40 25.53
N GLU A 43 -1.68 -35.14 26.19
CA GLU A 43 -0.33 -35.42 25.66
C GLU A 43 -0.34 -36.70 24.84
N SER A 44 -0.49 -36.56 23.51
CA SER A 44 -0.56 -37.76 22.71
C SER A 44 0.85 -38.32 22.83
N LYS A 45 1.00 -39.48 23.48
CA LYS A 45 2.31 -40.15 23.64
C LYS A 45 3.07 -40.25 22.30
N ASN A 46 2.33 -40.16 21.19
CA ASN A 46 2.81 -40.08 19.82
C ASN A 46 3.48 -38.75 19.46
N ALA A 47 3.01 -37.58 19.91
CA ALA A 47 3.60 -36.28 19.57
C ALA A 47 5.06 -36.16 20.06
N LEU A 48 5.36 -36.65 21.27
CA LEU A 48 6.73 -36.67 21.79
C LEU A 48 7.63 -37.62 20.98
N ASN A 49 7.11 -38.78 20.59
CA ASN A 49 7.84 -39.74 19.75
C ASN A 49 8.07 -39.21 18.32
N LEU A 50 7.08 -38.53 17.74
CA LEU A 50 7.19 -37.86 16.44
C LEU A 50 8.17 -36.67 16.51
N SER A 51 8.18 -35.93 17.62
CA SER A 51 9.14 -34.85 17.88
C SER A 51 10.58 -35.39 17.88
N LYS A 52 10.85 -36.45 18.65
CA LYS A 52 12.16 -37.13 18.70
C LYS A 52 12.63 -37.63 17.34
N LYS A 53 11.68 -37.99 16.46
CA LYS A 53 11.94 -38.45 15.09
C LYS A 53 11.92 -37.33 14.04
N MET A 54 11.70 -36.08 14.43
CA MET A 54 11.52 -34.92 13.54
C MET A 54 10.41 -35.10 12.48
N GLN A 55 9.30 -35.72 12.87
CA GLN A 55 8.14 -36.03 12.00
C GLN A 55 6.89 -35.20 12.32
N LEU A 56 7.02 -34.17 13.18
CA LEU A 56 5.91 -33.27 13.49
C LEU A 56 5.64 -32.35 12.30
N THR A 57 4.38 -32.31 11.87
CA THR A 57 3.89 -31.41 10.82
C THR A 57 2.85 -30.46 11.41
N ILE A 58 2.91 -29.20 10.99
CA ILE A 58 1.92 -28.18 11.36
C ILE A 58 1.01 -27.96 10.16
N ASP A 59 -0.29 -27.98 10.37
CA ASP A 59 -1.26 -27.61 9.35
C ASP A 59 -1.25 -26.09 9.15
N LEU A 60 -0.45 -25.63 8.18
CA LEU A 60 -0.29 -24.22 7.84
C LEU A 60 -1.62 -23.55 7.42
N LYS A 61 -2.65 -24.32 7.02
CA LYS A 61 -3.97 -23.77 6.68
C LYS A 61 -4.75 -23.28 7.90
N LYS A 62 -4.43 -23.79 9.09
CA LYS A 62 -5.07 -23.42 10.36
C LYS A 62 -4.33 -22.32 11.11
N VAL A 63 -3.13 -21.97 10.67
CA VAL A 63 -2.33 -20.91 11.29
C VAL A 63 -2.80 -19.56 10.78
N GLU A 64 -3.09 -18.62 11.70
CA GLU A 64 -3.35 -17.23 11.33
C GLU A 64 -2.04 -16.58 10.85
N HIS A 65 -2.03 -16.13 9.59
CA HIS A 65 -0.85 -15.49 8.99
C HIS A 65 -0.80 -13.98 9.26
N TRP A 66 -1.79 -13.44 9.99
CA TRP A 66 -1.95 -11.99 10.14
C TRP A 66 -0.90 -11.34 11.05
N GLN A 67 -0.01 -10.52 10.46
CA GLN A 67 0.99 -9.77 11.23
C GLN A 67 0.81 -8.25 11.13
N LEU A 68 0.56 -7.58 12.26
CA LEU A 68 0.38 -6.12 12.32
C LEU A 68 1.65 -5.34 11.93
N SER A 69 2.83 -5.89 12.24
CA SER A 69 4.13 -5.28 11.93
C SER A 69 4.32 -5.02 10.44
N ILE A 70 3.78 -5.87 9.57
CA ILE A 70 3.87 -5.73 8.11
C ILE A 70 3.13 -4.47 7.66
N PHE A 71 1.92 -4.19 8.19
CA PHE A 71 1.17 -2.99 7.82
C PHE A 71 1.86 -1.70 8.22
N HIS A 72 2.52 -1.71 9.38
CA HIS A 72 3.34 -0.57 9.81
C HIS A 72 4.60 -0.42 8.95
N HIS A 73 5.24 -1.52 8.54
CA HIS A 73 6.38 -1.46 7.63
C HIS A 73 6.01 -0.83 6.28
N TYR A 74 4.86 -1.21 5.73
CA TYR A 74 4.33 -0.65 4.49
C TYR A 74 3.56 0.66 4.66
N ARG A 75 3.52 1.23 5.88
CA ARG A 75 2.85 2.50 6.22
C ARG A 75 1.38 2.58 5.77
N ILE A 76 0.69 1.44 5.77
CA ILE A 76 -0.66 1.34 5.22
C ILE A 76 -1.67 2.16 6.04
N PHE A 77 -1.64 2.01 7.37
CA PHE A 77 -2.57 2.76 8.23
C PHE A 77 -2.23 4.25 8.32
N ASP A 78 -0.95 4.58 8.20
CA ASP A 78 -0.47 5.96 8.22
C ASP A 78 -1.08 6.77 7.08
N ASP A 79 -1.11 6.16 5.89
CA ASP A 79 -1.58 6.79 4.66
C ASP A 79 -3.11 6.76 4.55
N LEU A 80 -3.77 5.70 5.04
CA LEU A 80 -5.24 5.58 4.99
C LEU A 80 -5.97 6.41 6.04
N PHE A 81 -5.50 6.33 7.29
CA PHE A 81 -6.17 6.94 8.43
C PHE A 81 -5.32 8.08 8.94
N HIS A 82 -4.25 7.78 9.68
CA HIS A 82 -3.21 8.68 10.19
C HIS A 82 -2.14 7.85 10.89
N ALA A 83 -0.92 8.39 11.08
CA ALA A 83 0.25 7.69 11.63
C ALA A 83 0.08 7.03 13.02
N ASN A 84 -0.94 7.44 13.79
CA ASN A 84 -1.18 6.95 15.14
C ASN A 84 -2.33 5.94 15.20
N VAL A 85 -2.91 5.54 14.08
CA VAL A 85 -4.11 4.71 14.04
C VAL A 85 -3.77 3.30 13.57
N PHE A 86 -4.39 2.30 14.17
CA PHE A 86 -4.30 0.92 13.70
C PHE A 86 -5.57 0.16 14.06
N PHE A 87 -5.69 -1.06 13.55
CA PHE A 87 -6.66 -2.03 14.04
C PHE A 87 -6.18 -3.45 13.78
N HIS A 88 -6.88 -4.41 14.39
CA HIS A 88 -6.62 -5.83 14.18
C HIS A 88 -7.69 -6.47 13.29
N ASN A 89 -7.27 -7.42 12.45
CA ASN A 89 -8.24 -8.27 11.75
C ASN A 89 -8.96 -9.15 12.78
N THR A 90 -10.28 -9.00 12.87
CA THR A 90 -11.16 -9.79 13.74
C THR A 90 -12.13 -10.67 12.95
N GLN A 91 -12.14 -10.51 11.63
CA GLN A 91 -13.00 -11.22 10.68
C GLN A 91 -12.13 -11.74 9.54
N ASN A 92 -12.29 -13.01 9.18
CA ASN A 92 -11.59 -13.58 8.04
C ASN A 92 -12.20 -13.06 6.74
N MET A 93 -11.36 -12.47 5.91
CA MET A 93 -11.70 -12.01 4.58
C MET A 93 -10.66 -12.55 3.59
N GLN A 94 -11.13 -13.12 2.48
CA GLN A 94 -10.28 -13.52 1.37
C GLN A 94 -10.81 -12.94 0.08
N LEU A 95 -9.95 -12.23 -0.64
CA LEU A 95 -10.22 -11.73 -1.98
C LEU A 95 -9.29 -12.46 -2.94
N LYS A 96 -9.85 -13.07 -4.00
CA LYS A 96 -9.10 -13.90 -4.95
C LYS A 96 -9.50 -13.58 -6.38
N TRP A 97 -8.50 -13.46 -7.26
CA TRP A 97 -8.68 -13.48 -8.71
C TRP A 97 -8.24 -14.85 -9.20
N ASP A 98 -9.21 -15.70 -9.57
CA ASP A 98 -8.98 -17.09 -9.92
C ASP A 98 -8.14 -17.82 -8.85
N ASN A 99 -6.86 -18.06 -9.12
CA ASN A 99 -5.92 -18.74 -8.20
C ASN A 99 -5.08 -17.79 -7.34
N ILE A 100 -5.18 -16.47 -7.55
CA ILE A 100 -4.32 -15.46 -6.93
C ILE A 100 -5.09 -14.73 -5.83
N GLY A 101 -4.69 -14.96 -4.59
CA GLY A 101 -5.25 -14.28 -3.42
C GLY A 101 -4.54 -12.97 -3.09
N LEU A 102 -5.28 -12.06 -2.49
CA LEU A 102 -4.76 -10.85 -1.87
C LEU A 102 -4.48 -11.13 -0.40
N TYR A 103 -3.20 -11.07 -0.01
CA TYR A 103 -2.69 -11.44 1.31
C TYR A 103 -2.09 -10.23 2.05
N GLN A 104 -0.79 -10.27 2.37
CA GLN A 104 -0.08 -9.24 3.14
C GLN A 104 1.18 -8.78 2.39
N GLY A 105 0.99 -8.10 1.26
CA GLY A 105 2.07 -7.55 0.44
C GLY A 105 2.60 -8.50 -0.63
N ASN A 106 1.87 -9.57 -0.96
CA ASN A 106 2.22 -10.40 -2.12
C ASN A 106 2.12 -9.61 -3.42
N LEU A 107 2.85 -10.03 -4.45
CA LEU A 107 2.80 -9.41 -5.76
C LEU A 107 1.60 -9.97 -6.56
N ILE A 108 0.89 -9.07 -7.25
CA ILE A 108 -0.16 -9.40 -8.21
C ILE A 108 0.08 -8.64 -9.52
N ASP A 109 -0.17 -9.28 -10.65
CA ASP A 109 -0.14 -8.62 -11.96
C ASP A 109 -1.46 -7.90 -12.21
N ALA A 110 -1.41 -6.71 -12.80
CA ALA A 110 -2.60 -5.95 -13.11
C ALA A 110 -3.52 -6.72 -14.08
N ALA A 111 -2.97 -7.48 -15.02
CA ALA A 111 -3.70 -8.30 -15.99
C ALA A 111 -4.62 -9.33 -15.32
N ASN A 112 -4.18 -9.92 -14.21
CA ASN A 112 -4.97 -10.89 -13.45
C ASN A 112 -6.17 -10.24 -12.76
N THR A 113 -6.15 -8.91 -12.61
CA THR A 113 -7.26 -8.14 -12.03
C THR A 113 -8.24 -7.60 -13.09
N SER A 114 -8.19 -8.09 -14.32
CA SER A 114 -9.12 -7.65 -15.39
C SER A 114 -10.58 -7.94 -15.05
N ASN A 115 -10.84 -9.08 -14.41
CA ASN A 115 -12.17 -9.52 -13.97
C ASN A 115 -12.41 -9.23 -12.49
N LYS A 116 -13.68 -9.19 -12.08
CA LYS A 116 -14.06 -9.04 -10.67
C LYS A 116 -13.50 -10.21 -9.84
N PRO A 117 -12.93 -9.97 -8.65
CA PRO A 117 -12.47 -11.04 -7.78
C PRO A 117 -13.64 -11.70 -7.03
N ASP A 118 -13.41 -12.94 -6.62
CA ASP A 118 -14.24 -13.63 -5.65
C ASP A 118 -13.87 -13.17 -4.23
N ILE A 119 -14.88 -12.77 -3.46
CA ILE A 119 -14.70 -12.33 -2.08
C ILE A 119 -15.46 -13.27 -1.15
N SER A 120 -14.73 -13.86 -0.21
CA SER A 120 -15.28 -14.64 0.89
C SER A 120 -15.11 -13.86 2.19
N ILE A 121 -16.23 -13.64 2.88
CA ILE A 121 -16.31 -12.92 4.16
C ILE A 121 -16.87 -13.89 5.21
N GLU A 122 -16.17 -14.05 6.31
CA GLU A 122 -16.65 -14.83 7.46
C GLU A 122 -17.92 -14.20 8.03
N SER A 123 -18.97 -15.00 8.18
CA SER A 123 -20.20 -14.61 8.87
C SER A 123 -19.96 -14.65 10.37
N ILE A 124 -20.22 -13.52 11.04
CA ILE A 124 -20.01 -13.37 12.49
C ILE A 124 -21.35 -13.04 13.20
N GLY A 125 -22.45 -12.92 12.47
CA GLY A 125 -23.80 -12.70 13.01
C GLY A 125 -24.44 -11.46 12.40
N ASP A 126 -25.44 -10.90 13.06
CA ASP A 126 -26.28 -9.87 12.46
C ASP A 126 -25.52 -8.59 12.06
N GLY A 127 -26.04 -7.92 11.03
CA GLY A 127 -25.53 -6.65 10.50
C GLY A 127 -25.13 -6.74 9.03
N PHE A 128 -24.30 -5.79 8.64
CA PHE A 128 -23.85 -5.60 7.26
C PHE A 128 -22.34 -5.42 7.21
N ASN A 129 -21.77 -5.79 6.07
CA ASN A 129 -20.39 -5.57 5.73
C ASN A 129 -20.30 -4.60 4.54
N SER A 130 -19.23 -3.82 4.46
CA SER A 130 -18.88 -3.01 3.30
C SER A 130 -17.40 -3.16 3.05
N PHE A 131 -17.00 -3.36 1.81
CA PHE A 131 -15.58 -3.43 1.49
C PHE A 131 -15.20 -2.38 0.46
N ILE A 132 -13.94 -1.98 0.53
CA ILE A 132 -13.33 -0.99 -0.35
C ILE A 132 -12.04 -1.60 -0.90
N LEU A 133 -11.98 -1.79 -2.22
CA LEU A 133 -10.75 -2.09 -2.94
C LEU A 133 -10.17 -0.78 -3.48
N LEU A 134 -8.95 -0.45 -3.09
CA LEU A 134 -8.34 0.83 -3.38
C LEU A 134 -6.84 0.70 -3.69
N ASN A 135 -6.30 1.69 -4.38
CA ASN A 135 -4.88 1.83 -4.69
C ASN A 135 -4.35 3.10 -4.01
N LEU A 136 -3.50 2.88 -2.99
CA LEU A 136 -2.96 3.93 -2.14
C LEU A 136 -2.03 4.89 -2.90
N ASP A 137 -1.35 4.37 -3.92
CA ASP A 137 -0.32 5.09 -4.67
C ASP A 137 -0.83 5.49 -6.07
N GLY A 138 -2.12 5.30 -6.34
CA GLY A 138 -2.72 5.37 -7.68
C GLY A 138 -3.15 6.76 -8.14
N ASN A 139 -3.08 7.79 -7.29
CA ASN A 139 -3.59 9.12 -7.61
C ASN A 139 -2.56 9.94 -8.42
N PRO A 140 -2.84 10.26 -9.70
CA PRO A 140 -1.91 11.03 -10.54
C PRO A 140 -2.06 12.54 -10.41
N TYR A 141 -3.10 13.04 -9.72
CA TYR A 141 -3.43 14.48 -9.70
C TYR A 141 -2.93 15.17 -8.44
N ASN A 142 -3.10 14.52 -7.29
CA ASN A 142 -2.74 15.06 -5.98
C ASN A 142 -1.94 14.03 -5.18
N CYS A 143 -1.17 14.51 -4.20
CA CYS A 143 -0.50 13.64 -3.22
C CYS A 143 -1.49 13.03 -2.21
N ASP A 144 -2.66 13.65 -2.04
CA ASP A 144 -3.70 13.19 -1.12
C ASP A 144 -4.83 12.48 -1.86
N GLY A 145 -5.33 11.41 -1.25
CA GLY A 145 -6.47 10.64 -1.74
C GLY A 145 -6.07 9.43 -2.56
N GLU A 146 -6.87 8.38 -2.46
CA GLU A 146 -6.63 7.07 -3.02
C GLU A 146 -7.58 6.81 -4.21
N VAL A 147 -7.14 6.00 -5.17
CA VAL A 147 -8.01 5.56 -6.26
C VAL A 147 -8.83 4.36 -5.80
N VAL A 148 -10.15 4.50 -5.76
CA VAL A 148 -11.05 3.40 -5.39
C VAL A 148 -11.42 2.61 -6.63
N HIS A 149 -10.99 1.35 -6.65
CA HIS A 149 -11.23 0.39 -7.71
C HIS A 149 -12.61 -0.24 -7.60
N TRP A 150 -13.06 -0.55 -6.39
CA TRP A 150 -14.36 -1.19 -6.16
C TRP A 150 -14.89 -0.86 -4.77
N LEU A 151 -16.16 -0.46 -4.68
CA LEU A 151 -16.84 -0.19 -3.41
C LEU A 151 -18.23 -0.82 -3.44
N VAL A 152 -18.45 -1.78 -2.55
CA VAL A 152 -19.77 -2.38 -2.33
C VAL A 152 -20.16 -2.19 -0.87
N ALA A 153 -21.32 -1.57 -0.69
CA ALA A 153 -21.87 -1.24 0.61
C ALA A 153 -23.00 -2.19 1.02
N ASN A 154 -23.32 -2.24 2.31
CA ASN A 154 -24.50 -2.92 2.84
C ASN A 154 -24.67 -4.39 2.40
N ILE A 155 -23.57 -5.16 2.34
CA ILE A 155 -23.62 -6.60 2.09
C ILE A 155 -24.17 -7.28 3.36
N PRO A 156 -25.34 -7.95 3.30
CA PRO A 156 -25.86 -8.64 4.48
C PRO A 156 -24.90 -9.73 4.95
N ASP A 157 -24.75 -9.90 6.28
CA ASP A 157 -23.85 -10.92 6.82
C ASP A 157 -24.21 -12.33 6.32
N GLY A 158 -23.18 -13.13 6.01
CA GLY A 158 -23.35 -14.48 5.45
C GLY A 158 -23.91 -14.55 4.03
N LYS A 159 -24.08 -13.41 3.33
CA LYS A 159 -24.48 -13.37 1.92
C LYS A 159 -23.31 -13.04 1.00
N SER A 160 -23.49 -13.31 -0.29
CA SER A 160 -22.53 -12.96 -1.34
C SER A 160 -22.50 -11.44 -1.55
N VAL A 161 -21.37 -10.95 -2.06
CA VAL A 161 -21.17 -9.53 -2.43
C VAL A 161 -22.26 -9.00 -3.37
N ILE A 162 -22.83 -9.87 -4.20
CA ILE A 162 -23.90 -9.55 -5.16
C ILE A 162 -25.15 -8.99 -4.45
N ASN A 163 -25.39 -9.39 -3.18
CA ASN A 163 -26.51 -8.90 -2.39
C ASN A 163 -26.28 -7.51 -1.77
N GLY A 164 -25.07 -6.96 -1.89
CA GLY A 164 -24.76 -5.60 -1.49
C GLY A 164 -25.13 -4.56 -2.54
N MET A 165 -24.97 -3.30 -2.17
CA MET A 165 -25.16 -2.15 -3.04
C MET A 165 -23.82 -1.72 -3.65
N GLU A 166 -23.63 -1.95 -4.95
CA GLU A 166 -22.45 -1.47 -5.68
C GLU A 166 -22.52 0.07 -5.81
N ILE A 167 -21.59 0.76 -5.15
CA ILE A 167 -21.49 2.23 -5.16
C ILE A 167 -20.51 2.67 -6.24
N ILE A 168 -19.31 2.07 -6.23
CA ILE A 168 -18.28 2.31 -7.25
C ILE A 168 -18.12 1.01 -8.02
N PRO A 169 -18.42 0.96 -9.32
CA PRO A 169 -18.26 -0.24 -10.13
C PRO A 169 -16.80 -0.66 -10.21
N TYR A 170 -16.57 -1.97 -10.26
CA TYR A 170 -15.23 -2.54 -10.38
C TYR A 170 -14.44 -1.95 -11.56
N LEU A 171 -13.22 -1.54 -11.27
CA LEU A 171 -12.20 -1.17 -12.24
C LEU A 171 -10.95 -1.99 -11.95
N GLN A 172 -10.36 -2.58 -12.99
CA GLN A 172 -9.07 -3.25 -12.92
C GLN A 172 -8.02 -2.37 -12.23
N VAL A 173 -7.06 -2.98 -11.54
CA VAL A 173 -5.93 -2.27 -10.93
C VAL A 173 -5.08 -1.58 -12.00
N VAL A 174 -4.81 -0.27 -11.85
CA VAL A 174 -4.10 0.54 -12.88
C VAL A 174 -2.83 1.24 -12.36
N PRO A 175 -1.79 0.51 -11.97
CA PRO A 175 -0.48 1.09 -11.66
C PRO A 175 0.12 1.72 -12.91
N PHE A 176 0.58 2.97 -12.81
CA PHE A 176 1.11 3.68 -13.98
C PHE A 176 2.50 3.18 -14.38
N LYS A 177 2.86 3.36 -15.65
CA LYS A 177 4.17 2.93 -16.13
C LYS A 177 5.25 3.81 -15.50
N GLY A 178 6.21 3.18 -14.84
CA GLY A 178 7.39 3.86 -14.26
C GLY A 178 7.18 4.47 -12.87
N THR A 179 6.04 4.25 -12.22
CA THR A 179 5.80 4.64 -10.81
C THR A 179 6.21 3.57 -9.79
N GLY A 180 6.60 2.38 -10.25
CA GLY A 180 7.04 1.27 -9.41
C GLY A 180 5.87 0.41 -8.92
N TYR A 181 5.95 -0.03 -7.67
CA TYR A 181 4.94 -0.89 -7.05
C TYR A 181 3.90 -0.06 -6.32
N HIS A 182 2.64 -0.28 -6.67
CA HIS A 182 1.47 0.31 -6.02
C HIS A 182 0.92 -0.65 -4.97
N ARG A 183 0.50 -0.11 -3.82
CA ARG A 183 -0.13 -0.86 -2.73
C ARG A 183 -1.64 -0.92 -2.95
N ILE A 184 -2.13 -2.11 -3.28
CA ILE A 184 -3.54 -2.40 -3.50
C ILE A 184 -4.13 -2.97 -2.23
N ALA A 185 -5.05 -2.23 -1.62
CA ALA A 185 -5.63 -2.54 -0.34
C ALA A 185 -7.10 -2.93 -0.47
N CYS A 186 -7.52 -3.91 0.32
CA CYS A 186 -8.91 -4.26 0.55
C CYS A 186 -9.23 -4.02 2.02
N LEU A 187 -10.09 -3.05 2.29
CA LEU A 187 -10.58 -2.70 3.63
C LEU A 187 -12.00 -3.25 3.81
N LEU A 188 -12.24 -3.98 4.89
CA LEU A 188 -13.56 -4.44 5.31
C LEU A 188 -14.03 -3.64 6.53
N LEU A 189 -15.22 -3.06 6.40
CA LEU A 189 -15.92 -2.30 7.41
C LEU A 189 -17.20 -3.05 7.77
N ARG A 190 -17.54 -3.06 9.05
CA ARG A 190 -18.78 -3.64 9.55
C ARG A 190 -19.64 -2.60 10.24
N HIS A 191 -20.95 -2.74 10.10
CA HIS A 191 -21.95 -1.84 10.65
C HIS A 191 -23.26 -2.58 10.94
N LYS A 192 -24.08 -2.03 11.85
CA LYS A 192 -25.36 -2.64 12.25
C LYS A 192 -26.54 -2.20 11.37
N GLU A 193 -26.54 -0.95 10.94
CA GLU A 193 -27.65 -0.32 10.21
C GLU A 193 -27.21 0.06 8.79
N ALA A 194 -28.08 -0.16 7.79
CA ALA A 194 -27.73 0.12 6.40
C ALA A 194 -27.36 1.60 6.18
N ILE A 195 -26.25 1.83 5.49
CA ILE A 195 -25.67 3.15 5.26
C ILE A 195 -26.00 3.65 3.86
N ASN A 196 -26.41 4.91 3.73
CA ASN A 196 -26.65 5.51 2.43
C ASN A 196 -25.38 6.19 1.87
N LEU A 197 -24.74 5.54 0.89
CA LEU A 197 -23.57 6.06 0.17
C LEU A 197 -23.90 6.51 -1.26
N SER A 198 -25.18 6.73 -1.58
CA SER A 198 -25.60 7.05 -2.95
C SER A 198 -24.99 8.35 -3.48
N SER A 199 -24.67 9.31 -2.59
CA SER A 199 -24.01 10.57 -2.94
C SER A 199 -22.55 10.41 -3.37
N ARG A 200 -21.93 9.27 -3.03
CA ARG A 200 -20.53 8.95 -3.34
C ARG A 200 -20.36 8.17 -4.64
N LYS A 201 -21.45 7.93 -5.39
CA LYS A 201 -21.36 7.31 -6.71
C LYS A 201 -20.58 8.21 -7.67
N PRO A 202 -19.64 7.65 -8.44
CA PRO A 202 -18.86 8.43 -9.39
C PRO A 202 -19.80 8.95 -10.49
N LYS A 203 -19.61 10.21 -10.91
CA LYS A 203 -20.46 10.84 -11.93
C LYS A 203 -20.11 10.35 -13.33
N SER A 204 -18.84 10.00 -13.54
CA SER A 204 -18.26 9.49 -14.78
C SER A 204 -17.43 8.23 -14.52
N VAL A 205 -17.03 7.57 -15.60
CA VAL A 205 -16.09 6.43 -15.59
C VAL A 205 -14.64 6.91 -15.40
N ALA A 206 -14.39 8.22 -15.53
CA ALA A 206 -13.08 8.83 -15.41
C ALA A 206 -12.41 8.54 -14.06
N LEU A 207 -11.06 8.45 -14.07
CA LEU A 207 -10.27 8.15 -12.88
C LEU A 207 -10.42 9.23 -11.78
N ILE A 208 -10.61 10.49 -12.17
CA ILE A 208 -10.75 11.62 -11.24
C ILE A 208 -11.96 11.46 -10.30
N ASP A 209 -13.07 10.92 -10.80
CA ASP A 209 -14.29 10.68 -10.02
C ASP A 209 -14.18 9.47 -9.10
N ARG A 210 -13.08 8.70 -9.22
CA ARG A 210 -12.77 7.54 -8.38
C ARG A 210 -11.78 7.84 -7.27
N ILE A 211 -11.33 9.09 -7.16
CA ILE A 211 -10.41 9.52 -6.12
C ILE A 211 -11.20 9.90 -4.89
N PHE A 212 -10.93 9.20 -3.78
CA PHE A 212 -11.55 9.44 -2.50
C PHE A 212 -10.47 9.52 -1.43
N SER A 213 -10.68 10.33 -0.40
CA SER A 213 -9.95 10.16 0.85
C SER A 213 -10.75 9.20 1.73
N VAL A 214 -10.32 7.95 1.79
CA VAL A 214 -10.98 6.90 2.58
C VAL A 214 -10.95 7.24 4.06
N GLY A 215 -9.88 7.87 4.55
CA GLY A 215 -9.82 8.37 5.93
C GLY A 215 -10.87 9.44 6.24
N GLN A 216 -11.13 10.38 5.32
CA GLN A 216 -12.21 11.37 5.49
C GLN A 216 -13.59 10.70 5.43
N LEU A 217 -13.79 9.80 4.47
CA LEU A 217 -15.04 9.04 4.36
C LEU A 217 -15.31 8.22 5.63
N TYR A 218 -14.28 7.59 6.20
CA TYR A 218 -14.38 6.86 7.45
C TYR A 218 -14.79 7.78 8.61
N LYS A 219 -14.18 8.97 8.74
CA LYS A 219 -14.56 9.94 9.78
C LYS A 219 -16.01 10.39 9.70
N GLU A 220 -16.58 10.53 8.51
CA GLU A 220 -18.01 10.88 8.35
C GLU A 220 -18.95 9.80 8.91
N PHE A 221 -18.56 8.53 8.79
CA PHE A 221 -19.36 7.37 9.21
C PHE A 221 -18.80 6.66 10.44
N GLU A 222 -17.89 7.28 11.20
CA GLU A 222 -17.13 6.67 12.29
C GLU A 222 -18.03 6.02 13.36
N LYS A 223 -19.22 6.59 13.60
CA LYS A 223 -20.19 6.05 14.56
C LYS A 223 -20.85 4.74 14.09
N GLN A 224 -20.94 4.52 12.79
CA GLN A 224 -21.63 3.38 12.18
C GLN A 224 -20.64 2.32 11.69
N TRP A 225 -19.52 2.75 11.11
CA TRP A 225 -18.49 1.90 10.56
C TRP A 225 -17.39 1.59 11.57
N THR A 226 -17.09 0.31 11.69
CA THR A 226 -15.93 -0.19 12.42
C THR A 226 -15.12 -1.10 11.52
N PRO A 227 -13.81 -0.86 11.33
CA PRO A 227 -12.97 -1.74 10.52
C PRO A 227 -12.82 -3.11 11.18
N SER A 228 -13.04 -4.16 10.39
CA SER A 228 -13.02 -5.56 10.85
C SER A 228 -11.91 -6.38 10.23
N ALA A 229 -11.55 -6.11 8.98
CA ALA A 229 -10.50 -6.82 8.29
C ALA A 229 -9.82 -5.91 7.28
N PHE A 230 -8.58 -6.25 6.97
CA PHE A 230 -7.80 -5.58 5.96
C PHE A 230 -6.86 -6.58 5.31
N SER A 231 -6.60 -6.45 4.02
CA SER A 231 -5.59 -7.22 3.31
C SER A 231 -4.99 -6.32 2.24
N PHE A 232 -3.75 -6.57 1.81
CA PHE A 232 -3.16 -5.81 0.71
C PHE A 232 -2.19 -6.64 -0.12
N ALA A 233 -1.97 -6.19 -1.35
CA ALA A 233 -0.98 -6.72 -2.28
C ALA A 233 -0.20 -5.56 -2.91
N GLN A 234 0.87 -5.88 -3.60
CA GLN A 234 1.61 -4.95 -4.44
C GLN A 234 1.32 -5.26 -5.90
N ALA A 235 1.13 -4.24 -6.72
CA ALA A 235 0.94 -4.39 -8.16
C ALA A 235 1.90 -3.47 -8.92
N SER A 236 2.43 -3.95 -10.03
CA SER A 236 3.25 -3.16 -10.96
C SER A 236 2.56 -3.02 -12.30
N TRP A 237 3.00 -2.04 -13.08
CA TRP A 237 2.50 -1.82 -14.43
C TRP A 237 2.73 -3.05 -15.33
N ASP A 238 1.72 -3.34 -16.16
CA ASP A 238 1.81 -4.23 -17.30
C ASP A 238 1.04 -3.65 -18.51
N ILE A 239 1.05 -4.37 -19.63
CA ILE A 239 0.45 -3.91 -20.89
C ILE A 239 -1.08 -3.74 -20.78
N SER A 240 -1.75 -4.55 -19.95
CA SER A 240 -3.21 -4.53 -19.80
C SER A 240 -3.71 -3.23 -19.17
N VAL A 241 -2.87 -2.57 -18.35
CA VAL A 241 -3.19 -1.27 -17.76
C VAL A 241 -3.46 -0.22 -18.85
N ASN A 242 -2.68 -0.24 -19.95
CA ASN A 242 -2.83 0.75 -21.01
C ASN A 242 -4.21 0.62 -21.69
N GLU A 243 -4.67 -0.60 -21.94
CA GLU A 243 -5.97 -0.87 -22.53
C GLU A 243 -7.10 -0.38 -21.63
N THR A 244 -6.98 -0.60 -20.32
CA THR A 244 -7.97 -0.15 -19.34
C THR A 244 -7.97 1.38 -19.19
N LEU A 245 -6.81 2.04 -19.19
CA LEU A 245 -6.73 3.51 -19.19
C LEU A 245 -7.36 4.11 -20.45
N HIS A 246 -7.10 3.52 -21.63
CA HIS A 246 -7.74 3.96 -22.87
C HIS A 246 -9.26 3.74 -22.85
N ARG A 247 -9.74 2.64 -22.25
CA ARG A 247 -11.18 2.35 -22.10
C ARG A 247 -11.90 3.41 -21.25
N ILE A 248 -11.24 3.97 -20.25
CA ILE A 248 -11.78 5.07 -19.44
C ILE A 248 -11.51 6.46 -20.03
N GLY A 249 -10.98 6.54 -21.26
CA GLY A 249 -10.72 7.80 -21.97
C GLY A 249 -9.46 8.55 -21.55
N MET A 250 -8.56 7.89 -20.81
CA MET A 250 -7.30 8.47 -20.34
C MET A 250 -6.12 7.96 -21.17
N LYS A 251 -5.22 8.87 -21.59
CA LYS A 251 -3.94 8.45 -22.20
C LYS A 251 -3.06 7.82 -21.13
N ALA A 252 -2.42 6.70 -21.44
CA ALA A 252 -1.51 6.04 -20.50
C ALA A 252 -0.25 6.90 -20.25
N PRO A 253 -0.10 7.50 -19.06
CA PRO A 253 1.09 8.31 -18.75
C PRO A 253 2.30 7.41 -18.52
N ILE A 254 3.48 7.93 -18.83
CA ILE A 254 4.76 7.27 -18.57
C ILE A 254 5.54 8.18 -17.64
N TYR A 255 5.96 7.62 -16.51
CA TYR A 255 6.78 8.28 -15.52
C TYR A 255 8.22 7.76 -15.62
N GLU A 256 9.17 8.63 -15.33
CA GLU A 256 10.58 8.27 -15.23
C GLU A 256 11.13 8.84 -13.93
N TYR A 257 12.00 8.07 -13.28
CA TYR A 257 12.65 8.53 -12.07
C TYR A 257 13.72 9.56 -12.42
N GLN A 258 13.48 10.82 -12.04
CA GLN A 258 14.47 11.87 -12.19
C GLN A 258 15.42 11.86 -10.99
N HIS A 259 16.65 11.41 -11.21
CA HIS A 259 17.70 11.51 -10.20
C HIS A 259 18.03 12.97 -9.89
N ASN A 260 18.31 13.25 -8.62
CA ASN A 260 18.83 14.55 -8.21
C ASN A 260 20.11 14.85 -9.03
N PRO A 261 20.23 16.06 -9.58
CA PRO A 261 21.45 16.43 -10.28
C PRO A 261 22.63 16.32 -9.30
N PRO A 262 23.81 15.88 -9.77
CA PRO A 262 24.98 15.81 -8.91
C PRO A 262 25.27 17.20 -8.35
N VAL A 263 25.58 17.27 -7.06
CA VAL A 263 25.97 18.53 -6.41
C VAL A 263 27.25 19.02 -7.07
N LYS A 264 27.17 20.18 -7.74
CA LYS A 264 28.32 20.82 -8.38
C LYS A 264 28.85 21.91 -7.46
N MET A 265 30.17 21.93 -7.25
CA MET A 265 30.82 23.06 -6.58
C MET A 265 30.88 24.27 -7.50
N ASP A 266 30.83 25.47 -6.93
CA ASP A 266 31.04 26.70 -7.68
C ASP A 266 32.42 26.73 -8.32
N GLN A 267 32.46 27.08 -9.61
CA GLN A 267 33.71 27.19 -10.34
C GLN A 267 34.52 28.39 -9.82
N LYS A 268 35.76 28.12 -9.44
CA LYS A 268 36.79 29.14 -9.17
C LYS A 268 37.71 29.25 -10.37
N GLU A 269 38.10 30.47 -10.73
CA GLU A 269 39.06 30.68 -11.82
C GLU A 269 40.39 29.96 -11.54
N PHE A 270 40.85 30.02 -10.29
CA PHE A 270 42.03 29.33 -9.81
C PHE A 270 41.70 28.50 -8.56
N PRO A 271 41.45 27.18 -8.69
CA PRO A 271 41.25 26.33 -7.54
C PRO A 271 42.54 26.24 -6.70
N LEU A 272 42.45 26.54 -5.40
CA LEU A 272 43.59 26.54 -4.47
C LEU A 272 44.29 25.18 -4.32
N LYS A 273 43.62 24.09 -4.70
CA LYS A 273 44.17 22.73 -4.73
C LYS A 273 44.02 22.18 -6.15
N PRO A 274 45.02 21.46 -6.69
CA PRO A 274 44.93 20.85 -8.00
C PRO A 274 43.72 19.92 -8.05
N GLN A 275 42.77 20.21 -8.94
CA GLN A 275 41.61 19.38 -9.22
C GLN A 275 41.84 18.64 -10.54
N PRO A 276 41.41 17.37 -10.67
CA PRO A 276 41.56 16.64 -11.90
C PRO A 276 40.69 17.28 -13.00
N PHE A 277 41.28 17.46 -14.19
CA PHE A 277 40.73 18.23 -15.30
C PHE A 277 39.33 17.75 -15.73
N ASN A 278 39.10 16.44 -15.72
CA ASN A 278 37.82 15.83 -16.10
C ASN A 278 36.66 16.18 -15.14
N LEU A 279 36.93 16.28 -13.83
CA LEU A 279 35.89 16.64 -12.85
C LEU A 279 35.64 18.15 -12.81
N TYR A 280 36.66 18.96 -13.13
CA TYR A 280 36.57 20.41 -13.02
C TYR A 280 36.09 21.10 -14.30
N VAL A 281 36.60 20.69 -15.47
CA VAL A 281 36.36 21.38 -16.75
C VAL A 281 35.24 20.71 -17.57
N LEU A 282 35.21 19.38 -17.66
CA LEU A 282 34.22 18.67 -18.50
C LEU A 282 32.80 18.70 -17.92
N TYR A 283 32.65 18.70 -16.59
CA TYR A 283 31.35 18.78 -15.92
C TYR A 283 30.60 20.12 -16.14
N ILE A 284 31.30 21.12 -16.69
CA ILE A 284 30.85 22.51 -16.81
C ILE A 284 30.63 22.93 -18.29
N ASN A 285 31.29 22.32 -19.27
CA ASN A 285 31.08 22.66 -20.69
C ASN A 285 29.67 22.37 -21.23
N PHE A 286 28.86 21.56 -20.53
CA PHE A 286 27.45 21.36 -20.85
C PHE A 286 26.58 22.62 -20.63
N ARG A 287 27.06 23.66 -19.93
CA ARG A 287 26.38 24.96 -19.85
C ARG A 287 26.59 25.84 -21.07
N PHE A 288 27.69 25.65 -21.82
CA PHE A 288 27.97 26.46 -23.01
C PHE A 288 27.33 25.90 -24.28
N SER A 289 26.89 24.65 -24.31
CA SER A 289 26.16 24.09 -25.46
C SER A 289 24.68 24.50 -25.52
N ASN A 290 24.08 24.99 -24.42
CA ASN A 290 22.70 25.52 -24.39
C ASN A 290 22.62 27.05 -24.54
N LEU A 291 23.75 27.75 -24.52
CA LEU A 291 23.86 29.17 -24.86
C LEU A 291 24.73 29.22 -26.10
N GLY A 292 24.12 29.31 -27.30
CA GLY A 292 24.78 29.24 -28.60
C GLY A 292 25.97 30.18 -28.78
N VAL A 293 27.12 29.81 -28.23
CA VAL A 293 28.39 30.51 -28.35
C VAL A 293 29.34 29.57 -29.05
N SER A 294 29.53 29.86 -30.35
CA SER A 294 30.55 29.27 -31.19
C SER A 294 31.93 29.57 -30.61
N ILE A 295 32.66 28.54 -30.21
CA ILE A 295 34.09 28.66 -29.91
C ILE A 295 34.84 28.42 -31.22
N ARG A 296 35.46 29.48 -31.75
CA ARG A 296 36.50 29.37 -32.77
C ARG A 296 37.68 28.61 -32.17
N GLN A 297 37.96 27.42 -32.71
CA GLN A 297 39.25 26.77 -32.52
C GLN A 297 40.32 27.58 -33.26
N TYR A 298 41.34 28.02 -32.52
CA TYR A 298 42.66 28.27 -33.09
C TYR A 298 43.50 27.03 -32.86
N LEU A 299 43.61 26.20 -33.90
CA LEU A 299 44.80 25.46 -34.28
C LEU A 299 44.85 25.48 -35.81
#